data_AF-A0A527J2P0-F1
#
_entry.id   AF-A0A527J2P0-F1
#
_cell.length_a   1.000
_cell.length_b   1.000
_cell.length_c   1.000
_cell.angle_alpha   90.00
_cell.angle_beta   90.00
_cell.angle_gamma   90.00
#
_symmetry.space_group_name_H-M   'P 1'
#
loop_
_entity.id
_entity.type
_entity.pdbx_description
1 polymer ?
#
loop_
_entity_poly.entity_id
_entity_poly.type
_entity_poly.pdbx_seq_one_letter_code
_entity_poly.pdbx_strand_id
1 'polypeptide(L)' 'MKLISAGETAANTNISAEAGEDLVRIGEMAKKYGVTLRTLRFYEDKGLLNPQRDGSTRLYTRRDKARL' A
#
# COMPACT_ATOMS: atom_id res chain seq x y z
N MET A 1 17.46 18.49 22.39
CA MET A 1 17.36 17.41 21.37
C MET A 1 15.98 16.76 21.43
N LYS A 2 15.13 16.96 20.41
CA LYS A 2 14.01 16.07 20.09
C LYS A 2 13.87 15.99 18.58
N LEU A 3 13.69 14.77 18.12
CA LEU A 3 13.98 14.20 16.82
C LEU A 3 12.89 14.54 15.78
N ILE A 4 13.34 14.95 14.58
CA ILE A 4 12.78 14.76 13.23
C ILE A 4 11.25 14.55 13.06
N SER A 5 10.59 15.57 12.49
CA SER A 5 9.36 15.39 11.69
C SER A 5 9.79 15.03 10.27
N ALA A 6 9.73 13.74 9.95
CA ALA A 6 10.10 13.23 8.64
C ALA A 6 8.83 12.99 7.81
N GLY A 7 8.73 13.72 6.71
CA GLY A 7 8.19 13.16 5.48
C GLY A 7 6.71 13.38 5.19
N GLU A 8 6.27 14.64 5.15
CA GLU A 8 5.14 14.99 4.31
C GLU A 8 5.67 15.28 2.90
N THR A 9 6.02 14.21 2.18
CA THR A 9 6.41 14.28 0.77
C THR A 9 5.20 13.97 -0.09
N ALA A 10 4.81 14.98 -0.85
CA ALA A 10 3.80 14.95 -1.89
C ALA A 10 3.93 13.73 -2.83
N ALA A 11 2.78 13.17 -3.21
CA ALA A 11 2.65 12.41 -4.44
C ALA A 11 1.21 12.56 -4.95
N ASN A 12 0.96 13.68 -5.62
CA ASN A 12 -0.15 13.83 -6.54
C ASN A 12 0.12 12.88 -7.71
N THR A 13 -0.79 11.96 -8.02
CA THR A 13 -0.85 11.42 -9.40
C THR A 13 -2.29 10.99 -9.67
N ASN A 14 -2.93 11.75 -10.57
CA ASN A 14 -4.09 11.32 -11.34
C ASN A 14 -3.93 9.85 -11.75
N ILE A 15 -4.84 8.98 -11.33
CA ILE A 15 -4.82 7.59 -11.75
C ILE A 15 -5.69 7.51 -13.00
N SER A 16 -5.05 7.69 -14.15
CA SER A 16 -5.61 7.33 -15.45
C SER A 16 -5.91 5.83 -15.45
N ALA A 17 -7.18 5.49 -15.62
CA ALA A 17 -7.67 4.14 -15.72
C ALA A 17 -7.32 3.58 -17.11
N GLU A 18 -6.39 2.62 -17.17
CA GLU A 18 -6.17 1.77 -18.34
C GLU A 18 -5.85 0.36 -17.83
N ALA A 19 -6.49 -0.65 -18.43
CA ALA A 19 -6.62 -2.02 -17.93
C ALA A 19 -5.31 -2.85 -17.92
N GLY A 20 -4.37 -2.53 -17.04
CA GLY A 20 -3.15 -3.30 -16.79
C GLY A 20 -2.78 -3.26 -15.30
N GLU A 21 -3.10 -4.32 -14.57
CA GLU A 21 -2.66 -4.64 -13.20
C GLU A 21 -2.21 -3.45 -12.32
N ASP A 22 -3.14 -2.58 -11.90
CA ASP A 22 -2.79 -1.45 -11.04
C ASP A 22 -2.23 -1.92 -9.69
N LEU A 23 -0.90 -1.90 -9.57
CA LEU A 23 -0.17 -2.17 -8.35
C LEU A 23 -0.37 -0.99 -7.38
N VAL A 24 -0.95 -1.27 -6.21
CA VAL A 24 -1.29 -0.24 -5.22
C VAL A 24 -0.30 -0.28 -4.07
N ARG A 25 0.21 0.88 -3.65
CA ARG A 25 1.12 0.95 -2.50
C ARG A 25 0.39 0.69 -1.18
N ILE A 26 1.11 0.19 -0.17
CA ILE A 26 0.56 -0.06 1.18
C ILE A 26 -0.17 1.15 1.79
N GLY A 27 0.34 2.36 1.58
CA GLY A 27 -0.29 3.59 2.08
C GLY A 27 -1.62 3.89 1.40
N GLU A 28 -1.69 3.71 0.09
CA GLU A 28 -2.91 3.92 -0.69
C GLU A 28 -3.96 2.84 -0.37
N MET A 29 -3.51 1.61 -0.15
CA MET A 29 -4.37 0.51 0.31
C MET A 29 -4.97 0.81 1.69
N ALA A 30 -4.14 1.27 2.64
CA ALA A 30 -4.58 1.62 3.98
C ALA A 30 -5.66 2.72 3.96
N LYS A 31 -5.42 3.79 3.21
CA LYS A 31 -6.38 4.88 3.05
C LYS A 31 -7.68 4.42 2.40
N LYS A 32 -7.60 3.62 1.33
CA LYS A 32 -8.76 3.18 0.55
C LYS A 32 -9.74 2.32 1.36
N TYR A 33 -9.22 1.44 2.21
CA TYR A 33 -10.03 0.51 3.01
C TYR A 33 -10.19 0.96 4.47
N GLY A 34 -9.67 2.14 4.84
CA GLY A 34 -9.74 2.65 6.21
C GLY A 34 -8.99 1.78 7.23
N VAL A 35 -8.01 0.99 6.78
CA VAL A 35 -7.21 0.10 7.64
C VAL A 35 -5.85 0.71 7.92
N THR A 36 -5.22 0.30 9.02
CA THR A 36 -3.86 0.77 9.31
C THR A 36 -2.82 0.00 8.51
N LEU A 37 -1.65 0.62 8.29
CA LEU A 37 -0.47 -0.07 7.74
C LEU A 37 -0.09 -1.31 8.55
N ARG A 38 -0.31 -1.28 9.88
CA ARG A 38 -0.06 -2.40 10.78
C ARG A 38 -1.00 -3.57 10.49
N THR A 39 -2.27 -3.29 10.19
CA THR A 39 -3.26 -4.30 9.80
C THR A 39 -2.87 -4.99 8.50
N LEU A 40 -2.43 -4.23 7.50
CA LEU A 40 -1.96 -4.81 6.23
C LEU A 40 -0.73 -5.72 6.44
N ARG A 41 0.23 -5.29 7.26
CA ARG A 41 1.39 -6.12 7.64
C ARG A 41 0.99 -7.39 8.38
N PHE A 42 -0.02 -7.30 9.26
CA PHE A 42 -0.55 -8.46 9.94
C PHE A 42 -1.13 -9.50 8.94
N TYR A 43 -1.81 -9.04 7.90
CA TYR A 43 -2.31 -9.95 6.86
C TYR A 43 -1.19 -10.53 5.99
N GLU A 44 -0.08 -9.82 5.77
CA GLU A 44 1.14 -10.38 5.17
C GLU A 44 1.73 -11.49 6.04
N ASP A 45 1.92 -11.23 7.34
CA ASP A 45 2.48 -12.20 8.28
C ASP A 45 1.61 -13.46 8.40
N LYS A 46 0.29 -13.31 8.23
CA LYS A 46 -0.66 -14.43 8.18
C LYS A 46 -0.74 -15.13 6.82
N GLY A 47 -0.07 -14.61 5.78
CA GLY A 47 -0.10 -15.15 4.43
C GLY A 47 -1.42 -14.93 3.68
N LEU A 48 -2.26 -13.99 4.13
CA LEU A 48 -3.51 -13.64 3.45
C LEU A 48 -3.28 -12.69 2.26
N LEU A 49 -2.23 -11.88 2.34
CA LEU A 49 -1.83 -10.96 1.27
C LEU A 49 -0.44 -11.30 0.79
N ASN A 50 -0.23 -11.23 -0.53
CA ASN A 50 1.05 -11.54 -1.16
C ASN A 50 1.52 -10.35 -1.98
N PRO A 51 1.94 -9.25 -1.33
CA PRO A 51 2.40 -8.07 -2.04
C PRO A 51 3.69 -8.37 -2.81
N GLN A 52 3.78 -7.83 -4.01
CA GLN A 52 5.02 -7.78 -4.75
C GLN A 52 5.93 -6.74 -4.10
N ARG A 53 7.21 -7.08 -3.93
CA ARG A 53 8.19 -6.18 -3.32
C ARG A 53 9.02 -5.55 -4.43
N ASP A 54 8.87 -4.24 -4.59
CA ASP A 54 9.69 -3.44 -5.49
C ASP A 54 10.64 -2.60 -4.63
N GLY A 55 11.83 -3.16 -4.40
CA GLY A 55 12.81 -2.64 -3.44
C GLY A 55 12.26 -2.57 -2.02
N SER A 56 12.08 -1.33 -1.52
CA SER A 56 11.54 -1.06 -0.17
C SER A 56 10.00 -0.96 -0.17
N THR A 57 9.38 -0.83 -1.35
CA THR A 57 7.94 -0.59 -1.49
C THR A 57 7.18 -1.90 -1.63
N ARG A 58 6.06 -2.01 -0.91
CA ARG A 58 5.09 -3.10 -1.05
C ARG A 58 3.98 -2.68 -2.01
N LEU A 59 3.77 -3.50 -3.03
CA LEU A 59 2.79 -3.30 -4.09
C LEU A 59 1.75 -4.41 -4.04
N TYR A 60 0.49 -4.05 -3.83
CA TYR A 60 -0.64 -4.96 -3.76
C TYR A 60 -1.31 -5.04 -5.11
N THR A 61 -1.64 -6.26 -5.51
CA THR A 61 -2.32 -6.55 -6.76
C THR A 61 -3.82 -6.31 -6.62
N ARG A 62 -4.54 -6.42 -7.75
CA ARG A 62 -6.00 -6.45 -7.74
C ARG A 62 -6.60 -7.62 -6.95
N ARG A 63 -5.89 -8.75 -6.83
CA ARG A 63 -6.36 -9.88 -6.02
C ARG A 63 -6.30 -9.57 -4.53
N ASP A 64 -5.22 -8.91 -4.09
CA ASP A 64 -5.08 -8.44 -2.72
C ASP A 64 -6.17 -7.42 -2.36
N LYS A 65 -6.56 -6.56 -3.32
CA LYS A 65 -7.70 -5.65 -3.20
C LYS A 65 -9.05 -6.34 -3.02
N ALA A 66 -9.24 -7.52 -3.60
CA ALA A 66 -10.49 -8.26 -3.49
C ALA A 66 -10.62 -9.02 -2.15
N ARG A 67 -9.52 -9.13 -1.39
CA ARG A 67 -9.48 -9.82 -0.09
C ARG A 67 -9.72 -8.88 1.11
N LEU A 68 -9.81 -7.58 0.88
CA LEU A 68 -9.99 -6.51 1.85
C LEU A 68 -11.30 -5.78 1.60
#